data_AF-A0A7J9JXY4-F1
#
_entry.id   AF-A0A7J9JXY4-F1
#
_cell.length_a   1.000
_cell.length_b   1.000
_cell.length_c   1.000
_cell.angle_alpha   90.00
_cell.angle_beta   90.00
_cell.angle_gamma   90.00
#
_symmetry.space_group_name_H-M   'P 1'
#
loop_
_entity.id
_entity.type
_entity.pdbx_description
1 polymer ?
#
loop_
_entity_poly.entity_id
_entity_poly.type
_entity_poly.pdbx_seq_one_letter_code
_entity_poly.pdbx_strand_id
1 'polypeptide(L)'
;MHSASFSSSELTLRDRLIDSCVPSTLSLENVANNSNRGDIENPANKSQASICSWFLHFTRINFSSVPQVKQIHEMKLMHGEALKLVELLCMHAADLDPSGAVNIFKHPVFVAGTHGIPEIVEKIRESFPVAVQFYDNEGCNPFQRAVLFRHHKVFSLISRISHEQKLIVADNMDNFSNNMLHLVGNLAPPDQLNNVYGAALQMQRELQWEVEKVVPNIYQDARNIERKTPRMVFTEEYKELVKEGERWMKDAANSCSVVAALIATVVFAAAITVLGGTNGDSEFLVFKSESAFVIFAMSDALSLFSSTAAILMFLSMLTARYVEDDFLQALPKRLIMGLLTLFISITTMMIAFSSTLYLVFGEAKTWILVCVAESTRVLVTLFIYLQFPLLVDMFYSTYGHGIFGKRSEKPLY
;
A
#
# COMPACT_ATOMS: atom_id res chain seq x y z
N MET A 1 0.86 32.85 7.08
CA MET A 1 1.67 32.04 8.01
C MET A 1 1.15 30.62 7.94
N HIS A 2 1.66 29.84 6.99
CA HIS A 2 1.37 28.41 6.84
C HIS A 2 2.56 27.65 7.44
N SER A 3 2.46 27.23 8.71
CA SER A 3 3.42 26.30 9.31
C SER A 3 3.00 24.89 8.92
N ALA A 4 3.72 24.32 7.95
CA ALA A 4 3.59 22.93 7.52
C ALA A 4 3.95 21.99 8.67
N SER A 5 2.95 21.44 9.35
CA SER A 5 3.09 20.26 10.17
C SER A 5 3.28 19.06 9.26
N PHE A 6 4.51 18.57 9.14
CA PHE A 6 4.80 17.39 8.34
C PHE A 6 4.34 16.13 9.10
N SER A 7 3.17 15.63 8.75
CA SER A 7 2.81 14.24 9.03
C SER A 7 3.49 13.37 7.97
N SER A 8 4.17 12.31 8.40
CA SER A 8 4.72 11.25 7.55
C SER A 8 3.75 10.63 6.51
N SER A 9 2.48 11.06 6.48
CA SER A 9 1.45 10.70 5.50
C SER A 9 1.62 11.34 4.13
N GLU A 10 2.38 12.45 3.98
CA GLU A 10 2.52 13.15 2.68
C GLU A 10 3.69 12.66 1.79
N LEU A 11 4.43 11.64 2.23
CA LEU A 11 5.59 11.13 1.47
C LEU A 11 5.13 10.22 0.31
N THR A 12 5.58 10.51 -0.90
CA THR A 12 5.45 9.59 -2.05
C THR A 12 6.17 8.27 -1.74
N LEU A 13 5.82 7.17 -2.41
CA LEU A 13 6.44 5.85 -2.17
C LEU A 13 7.98 5.91 -2.34
N ARG A 14 8.47 6.75 -3.25
CA ARG A 14 9.90 7.07 -3.42
C ARG A 14 10.47 7.78 -2.20
N ASP A 15 9.78 8.78 -1.68
CA ASP A 15 10.26 9.52 -0.51
C ASP A 15 10.22 8.65 0.76
N ARG A 16 9.28 7.71 0.88
CA ARG A 16 9.27 6.70 1.97
C ARG A 16 10.45 5.73 1.90
N LEU A 17 10.87 5.35 0.69
CA LEU A 17 12.04 4.50 0.46
C LEU A 17 13.35 5.26 0.72
N ILE A 18 13.39 6.56 0.44
CA ILE A 18 14.52 7.42 0.81
C ILE A 18 14.55 7.64 2.32
N ASP A 19 13.39 7.92 2.93
CA ASP A 19 13.22 8.15 4.36
C ASP A 19 13.67 6.95 5.21
N SER A 20 13.35 5.72 4.78
CA SER A 20 13.78 4.49 5.46
C SER A 20 15.29 4.24 5.38
N CYS A 21 15.99 4.87 4.43
CA CYS A 21 17.41 4.68 4.17
C CYS A 21 18.28 5.86 4.67
N VAL A 22 17.67 6.89 5.28
CA VAL A 22 18.35 8.00 5.98
C VAL A 22 18.31 7.80 7.50
N PRO A 23 19.44 7.44 8.16
CA PRO A 23 19.47 7.23 9.61
C PRO A 23 19.19 8.54 10.36
N SER A 24 18.31 8.48 11.36
CA SER A 24 18.11 9.55 12.34
C SER A 24 19.19 9.50 13.41
N THR A 25 19.63 10.64 13.93
CA THR A 25 20.62 10.71 15.03
C THR A 25 20.15 9.97 16.30
N LEU A 26 18.84 9.84 16.48
CA LEU A 26 18.18 9.06 17.54
C LEU A 26 18.35 7.53 17.40
N SER A 27 18.59 7.02 16.18
CA SER A 27 18.90 5.59 16.00
C SER A 27 20.37 5.28 16.24
N LEU A 28 21.28 6.26 16.14
CA LEU A 28 22.69 6.06 16.49
C LEU A 28 22.92 5.90 18.00
N GLU A 29 22.19 6.64 18.84
CA GLU A 29 22.25 6.47 20.31
C GLU A 29 21.64 5.13 20.76
N ASN A 30 20.53 4.70 20.14
CA ASN A 30 19.88 3.44 20.48
C ASN A 30 20.62 2.20 19.92
N VAL A 31 21.33 2.33 18.80
CA VAL A 31 22.19 1.25 18.26
C VAL A 31 23.50 1.13 19.05
N ALA A 32 24.05 2.24 19.56
CA ALA A 32 25.22 2.20 20.44
C ALA A 32 24.94 1.49 21.77
N ASN A 33 23.70 1.57 22.29
CA ASN A 33 23.32 0.93 23.55
C ASN A 33 22.79 -0.51 23.43
N ASN A 34 22.42 -0.98 22.24
CA ASN A 34 21.90 -2.34 22.02
C ASN A 34 22.89 -3.30 21.33
N SER A 35 24.17 -2.95 21.26
CA SER A 35 25.22 -3.79 20.63
C SER A 35 25.45 -5.16 21.29
N ASN A 36 24.76 -5.53 22.38
CA ASN A 36 25.00 -6.79 23.10
C ASN A 36 23.80 -7.75 23.19
N ARG A 37 22.77 -7.61 22.34
CA ARG A 37 21.76 -8.69 22.21
C ARG A 37 21.26 -8.82 20.78
N GLY A 38 21.63 -9.92 20.13
CA GLY A 38 21.12 -10.28 18.82
C GLY A 38 19.67 -10.75 18.94
N ASP A 39 18.74 -9.98 18.38
CA ASP A 39 17.34 -10.37 18.26
C ASP A 39 16.98 -10.61 16.78
N ILE A 40 16.57 -11.84 16.49
CA ILE A 40 16.37 -12.44 15.16
C ILE A 40 14.93 -12.23 14.62
N GLU A 41 14.06 -11.49 15.31
CA GLU A 41 12.61 -11.54 15.04
C GLU A 41 12.01 -10.23 14.51
N ASN A 42 12.41 -9.79 13.31
CA ASN A 42 11.58 -8.86 12.52
C ASN A 42 11.72 -9.07 11.00
N PRO A 43 10.85 -9.88 10.37
CA PRO A 43 10.91 -10.14 8.93
C PRO A 43 10.50 -8.93 8.06
N ALA A 44 9.79 -7.94 8.62
CA ALA A 44 9.37 -6.74 7.88
C ALA A 44 10.53 -5.77 7.61
N ASN A 45 11.46 -5.60 8.56
CA ASN A 45 12.68 -4.82 8.35
C ASN A 45 13.62 -5.50 7.33
N LYS A 46 13.64 -6.84 7.28
CA LYS A 46 14.43 -7.58 6.28
C LYS A 46 13.90 -7.40 4.86
N SER A 47 12.57 -7.39 4.66
CA SER A 47 12.02 -7.20 3.31
C SER A 47 12.22 -5.77 2.82
N GLN A 48 12.02 -4.77 3.69
CA GLN A 48 12.20 -3.36 3.33
C GLN A 48 13.68 -2.99 3.11
N ALA A 49 14.60 -3.54 3.92
CA ALA A 49 16.04 -3.41 3.70
C ALA A 49 16.50 -4.14 2.43
N SER A 50 15.92 -5.29 2.10
CA SER A 50 16.17 -6.01 0.85
C SER A 50 15.71 -5.21 -0.37
N ILE A 51 14.51 -4.63 -0.32
CA ILE A 51 13.97 -3.78 -1.40
C ILE A 51 14.82 -2.51 -1.60
N CYS A 52 15.22 -1.83 -0.51
CA CYS A 52 16.10 -0.66 -0.60
C CYS A 52 17.49 -1.06 -1.15
N SER A 53 18.02 -2.21 -0.73
CA SER A 53 19.28 -2.76 -1.26
C SER A 53 19.20 -3.08 -2.75
N TRP A 54 18.11 -3.68 -3.24
CA TRP A 54 17.90 -3.96 -4.66
C TRP A 54 17.78 -2.66 -5.47
N PHE A 55 17.05 -1.67 -4.97
CA PHE A 55 16.88 -0.37 -5.61
C PHE A 55 18.19 0.44 -5.66
N LEU A 56 18.98 0.41 -4.58
CA LEU A 56 20.31 1.03 -4.49
C LEU A 56 21.33 0.34 -5.42
N HIS A 57 21.30 -0.99 -5.49
CA HIS A 57 22.20 -1.77 -6.34
C HIS A 57 21.92 -1.56 -7.83
N PHE A 58 20.66 -1.33 -8.23
CA PHE A 58 20.30 -1.06 -9.62
C PHE A 58 20.57 0.39 -10.04
N THR A 59 20.52 1.35 -9.12
CA THR A 59 20.60 2.78 -9.48
C THR A 59 21.99 3.40 -9.34
N ARG A 60 22.90 2.84 -8.52
CA ARG A 60 24.27 3.37 -8.34
C ARG A 60 24.32 4.88 -8.03
N ILE A 61 23.26 5.44 -7.44
CA ILE A 61 23.17 6.85 -7.07
C ILE A 61 23.73 7.04 -5.67
N ASN A 62 24.71 7.92 -5.52
CA ASN A 62 25.25 8.30 -4.22
C ASN A 62 24.27 9.31 -3.55
N PHE A 63 23.34 8.79 -2.74
CA PHE A 63 22.20 9.56 -2.20
C PHE A 63 22.60 10.74 -1.29
N SER A 64 23.80 10.75 -0.72
CA SER A 64 24.29 11.80 0.19
C SER A 64 24.47 13.17 -0.48
N SER A 65 24.65 13.23 -1.80
CA SER A 65 24.82 14.47 -2.56
C SER A 65 23.52 15.01 -3.17
N VAL A 66 22.37 14.35 -2.89
CA VAL A 66 21.07 14.74 -3.44
C VAL A 66 20.43 15.80 -2.52
N PRO A 67 20.10 17.02 -2.99
CA PRO A 67 19.53 18.09 -2.17
C PRO A 67 18.30 17.69 -1.35
N GLN A 68 17.46 16.79 -1.90
CA GLN A 68 16.28 16.24 -1.22
C GLN A 68 16.64 15.45 0.06
N VAL A 69 17.76 14.72 0.05
CA VAL A 69 18.21 13.92 1.22
C VAL A 69 18.70 14.82 2.34
N LYS A 70 19.42 15.90 1.99
CA LYS A 70 19.85 16.92 2.97
C LYS A 70 18.64 17.61 3.61
N GLN A 71 17.65 17.97 2.81
CA GLN A 71 16.40 18.58 3.28
C GLN A 71 15.64 17.65 4.24
N ILE A 72 15.51 16.36 3.91
CA ILE A 72 14.88 15.36 4.79
C ILE A 72 15.65 15.24 6.12
N HIS A 73 16.98 15.24 6.07
CA HIS A 73 17.80 15.16 7.29
C HIS A 73 17.62 16.38 8.21
N GLU A 74 17.65 17.60 7.65
CA GLU A 74 17.42 18.84 8.41
C GLU A 74 16.00 18.86 9.02
N MET A 75 14.99 18.41 8.27
CA MET A 75 13.61 18.28 8.78
C MET A 75 13.51 17.29 9.93
N LYS A 76 14.19 16.13 9.87
CA LYS A 76 14.24 15.16 10.98
C LYS A 76 14.88 15.75 12.23
N LEU A 77 15.93 16.56 12.07
CA LEU A 77 16.61 17.21 13.18
C LEU A 77 15.68 18.24 13.85
N MET A 78 15.05 19.12 13.06
CA MET A 78 14.07 20.08 13.58
C MET A 78 12.89 19.40 14.28
N HIS A 79 12.40 18.28 13.74
CA HIS A 79 11.34 17.49 14.37
C HIS A 79 11.79 16.94 15.75
N GLY A 80 13.01 16.43 15.85
CA GLY A 80 13.57 15.96 17.12
C GLY A 80 13.71 17.06 18.17
N GLU A 81 14.13 18.27 17.77
CA GLU A 81 14.19 19.43 18.65
C GLU A 81 12.81 19.89 19.10
N ALA A 82 11.83 19.91 18.19
CA ALA A 82 10.45 20.24 18.51
C ALA A 82 9.85 19.26 19.54
N LEU A 83 10.13 17.96 19.42
CA LEU A 83 9.66 16.97 20.39
C LEU A 83 10.27 17.17 21.79
N LYS A 84 11.55 17.53 21.89
CA LYS A 84 12.18 17.88 23.17
C LYS A 84 11.51 19.09 23.81
N LEU A 85 11.17 20.10 23.01
CA LEU A 85 10.44 21.27 23.50
C LEU A 85 9.04 20.89 24.00
N VAL A 86 8.32 20.05 23.25
CA VAL A 86 6.99 19.55 23.67
C VAL A 86 7.10 18.79 24.99
N GLU A 87 8.11 17.94 25.17
CA GLU A 87 8.33 17.21 26.42
C GLU A 87 8.56 18.14 27.62
N LEU A 88 9.40 19.17 27.47
CA LEU A 88 9.62 20.19 28.51
C LEU A 88 8.32 20.94 28.86
N LEU A 89 7.55 21.33 27.85
CA LEU A 89 6.27 22.02 28.05
C LEU A 89 5.23 21.13 28.72
N CYS A 90 5.20 19.83 28.37
CA CYS A 90 4.27 18.89 28.98
C CYS A 90 4.58 18.66 30.46
N MET A 91 5.87 18.55 30.83
CA MET A 91 6.27 18.46 32.24
C MET A 91 5.81 19.69 33.03
N HIS A 92 6.07 20.90 32.51
CA HIS A 92 5.69 22.13 33.20
C HIS A 92 4.17 22.32 33.29
N ALA A 93 3.43 21.93 32.25
CA ALA A 93 1.98 22.03 32.23
C ALA A 93 1.29 20.99 33.12
N ALA A 94 1.93 19.83 33.38
CA ALA A 94 1.44 18.82 34.31
C ALA A 94 1.58 19.26 35.78
N ASP A 95 2.54 20.13 36.08
CA ASP A 95 2.75 20.70 37.42
C ASP A 95 1.72 21.80 37.78
N LEU A 96 0.92 22.25 36.81
CA LEU A 96 -0.15 23.21 37.06
C LEU A 96 -1.33 22.55 37.79
N ASP A 97 -2.22 23.37 38.32
CA ASP A 97 -3.50 22.87 38.83
C ASP A 97 -4.29 22.18 37.71
N PRO A 98 -5.18 21.22 38.03
CA PRO A 98 -5.91 20.46 37.02
C PRO A 98 -6.69 21.32 36.02
N SER A 99 -7.18 22.50 36.41
CA SER A 99 -7.90 23.39 35.49
C SER A 99 -6.96 24.11 34.52
N GLY A 100 -5.79 24.53 34.99
CA GLY A 100 -4.71 25.05 34.16
C GLY A 100 -4.19 24.01 33.15
N ALA A 101 -3.94 22.78 33.62
CA ALA A 101 -3.49 21.68 32.77
C ALA A 101 -4.51 21.35 31.66
N VAL A 102 -5.81 21.29 31.99
CA VAL A 102 -6.87 21.05 31.00
C VAL A 102 -6.86 22.13 29.91
N ASN A 103 -6.77 23.40 30.27
CA ASN A 103 -6.76 24.50 29.30
C ASN A 103 -5.55 24.43 28.36
N ILE A 104 -4.41 23.98 28.84
CA ILE A 104 -3.19 23.84 28.03
C ILE A 104 -3.25 22.62 27.12
N PHE A 105 -3.64 21.45 27.64
CA PHE A 105 -3.58 20.20 26.88
C PHE A 105 -4.75 19.97 25.93
N LYS A 106 -5.91 20.62 26.17
CA LYS A 106 -7.13 20.38 25.38
C LYS A 106 -6.92 20.68 23.90
N HIS A 107 -6.48 21.87 23.54
CA HIS A 107 -6.32 22.24 22.13
C HIS A 107 -5.22 21.43 21.41
N PRO A 108 -3.99 21.27 21.96
CA PRO A 108 -2.92 20.52 21.31
C PRO A 108 -3.24 19.04 21.04
N VAL A 109 -3.93 18.35 21.96
CA VAL A 109 -4.24 16.91 21.76
C VAL A 109 -5.20 16.70 20.59
N PHE A 110 -6.16 17.61 20.38
CA PHE A 110 -7.05 17.58 19.22
C PHE A 110 -6.33 17.93 17.94
N VAL A 111 -5.50 18.98 17.94
CA VAL A 111 -4.72 19.35 16.75
C VAL A 111 -3.82 18.19 16.32
N ALA A 112 -3.12 17.56 17.27
CA ALA A 112 -2.28 16.41 17.01
C ALA A 112 -3.09 15.19 16.51
N GLY A 113 -4.28 14.95 17.07
CA GLY A 113 -5.17 13.89 16.61
C GLY A 113 -5.70 14.10 15.20
N THR A 114 -6.14 15.32 14.90
CA THR A 114 -6.70 15.73 13.59
C THR A 114 -5.65 15.80 12.48
N HIS A 115 -4.38 16.07 12.79
CA HIS A 115 -3.30 16.13 11.80
C HIS A 115 -2.40 14.88 11.78
N GLY A 116 -2.75 13.87 12.59
CA GLY A 116 -2.05 12.60 12.56
C GLY A 116 -0.63 12.62 13.12
N ILE A 117 -0.41 13.37 14.20
CA ILE A 117 0.90 13.52 14.88
C ILE A 117 0.91 12.65 16.15
N PRO A 118 1.23 11.33 16.06
CA PRO A 118 1.15 10.42 17.20
C PRO A 118 2.12 10.77 18.33
N GLU A 119 3.28 11.36 18.02
CA GLU A 119 4.32 11.67 18.99
C GLU A 119 3.83 12.71 20.02
N ILE A 120 3.08 13.72 19.58
CA ILE A 120 2.51 14.74 20.47
C ILE A 120 1.38 14.13 21.32
N VAL A 121 0.50 13.33 20.72
CA VAL A 121 -0.58 12.65 21.46
C VAL A 121 0.00 11.73 22.55
N GLU A 122 1.08 11.02 22.24
CA GLU A 122 1.81 10.17 23.17
C GLU A 122 2.42 10.97 24.34
N LYS A 123 3.13 12.06 24.06
CA LYS A 123 3.73 12.91 25.10
C LYS A 123 2.70 13.58 26.01
N ILE A 124 1.58 14.05 25.44
CA ILE A 124 0.48 14.62 26.22
C ILE A 124 -0.16 13.55 27.10
N ARG A 125 -0.40 12.33 26.57
CA ARG A 125 -0.95 11.22 27.34
C ARG A 125 -0.05 10.84 28.52
N GLU A 126 1.26 10.76 28.31
CA GLU A 126 2.24 10.42 29.36
C GLU A 126 2.23 11.45 30.50
N SER A 127 2.05 12.73 30.17
CA SER A 127 2.09 13.83 31.14
C SER A 127 0.74 14.10 31.80
N PHE A 128 -0.35 13.96 31.03
CA PHE A 128 -1.72 14.21 31.49
C PHE A 128 -2.69 13.16 30.91
N PRO A 129 -2.75 11.95 31.52
CA PRO A 129 -3.51 10.82 30.97
C PRO A 129 -5.00 11.08 30.73
N VAL A 130 -5.61 12.02 31.47
CA VAL A 130 -7.03 12.41 31.31
C VAL A 130 -7.30 13.08 29.96
N ALA A 131 -6.27 13.64 29.29
CA ALA A 131 -6.43 14.33 28.00
C ALA A 131 -7.05 13.48 26.90
N VAL A 132 -6.90 12.15 26.96
CA VAL A 132 -7.47 11.24 25.96
C VAL A 132 -8.99 11.15 26.01
N GLN A 133 -9.59 11.58 27.13
CA GLN A 133 -11.04 11.61 27.35
C GLN A 133 -11.63 13.02 27.15
N PHE A 134 -10.83 13.98 26.70
CA PHE A 134 -11.38 15.29 26.36
C PHE A 134 -12.35 15.19 25.19
N TYR A 135 -13.29 16.14 25.17
CA TYR A 135 -14.24 16.32 24.09
C TYR A 135 -14.07 17.70 23.48
N ASP A 136 -14.09 17.74 22.16
CA ASP A 136 -14.15 18.99 21.41
C ASP A 136 -15.60 19.50 21.30
N ASN A 137 -15.79 20.54 20.49
CA ASN A 137 -17.09 21.20 20.33
C ASN A 137 -18.14 20.30 19.65
N GLU A 138 -17.73 19.25 18.96
CA GLU A 138 -18.62 18.28 18.31
C GLU A 138 -18.83 17.02 19.16
N GLY A 139 -18.29 16.98 20.38
CA GLY A 139 -18.40 15.82 21.27
C GLY A 139 -17.44 14.69 20.90
N CYS A 140 -16.50 14.91 19.99
CA CYS A 140 -15.52 13.90 19.60
C CYS A 140 -14.31 13.91 20.55
N ASN A 141 -13.79 12.73 20.86
CA ASN A 141 -12.50 12.57 21.52
C ASN A 141 -11.34 12.55 20.50
N PRO A 142 -10.07 12.70 20.93
CA PRO A 142 -8.93 12.76 20.00
C PRO A 142 -8.77 11.51 19.12
N PHE A 143 -9.17 10.34 19.60
CA PHE A 143 -9.13 9.09 18.82
C PHE A 143 -10.24 9.04 17.77
N GLN A 144 -11.44 9.51 18.08
CA GLN A 144 -12.53 9.67 17.11
C GLN A 144 -12.15 10.67 16.01
N ARG A 145 -11.44 11.76 16.34
CA ARG A 145 -10.85 12.65 15.34
C ARG A 145 -9.83 11.94 14.46
N ALA A 146 -8.91 11.17 15.05
CA ALA A 146 -7.97 10.38 14.27
C ALA A 146 -8.66 9.38 13.33
N VAL A 147 -9.80 8.82 13.72
CA VAL A 147 -10.63 7.95 12.87
C VAL A 147 -11.27 8.72 11.73
N LEU A 148 -11.91 9.85 12.03
CA LEU A 148 -12.56 10.71 11.04
C LEU A 148 -11.57 11.18 9.96
N PHE A 149 -10.35 11.53 10.37
CA PHE A 149 -9.28 11.99 9.47
C PHE A 149 -8.32 10.87 9.01
N ARG A 150 -8.66 9.59 9.18
CA ARG A 150 -7.87 8.43 8.69
C ARG A 150 -6.40 8.41 9.15
N HIS A 151 -6.14 8.87 10.36
CA HIS A 151 -4.81 8.85 10.96
C HIS A 151 -4.58 7.61 11.84
N HIS A 152 -4.35 6.47 11.17
CA HIS A 152 -4.19 5.17 11.84
C HIS A 152 -3.08 5.13 12.90
N LYS A 153 -1.98 5.89 12.73
CA LYS A 153 -0.88 5.93 13.70
C LYS A 153 -1.33 6.50 15.04
N VAL A 154 -2.10 7.59 15.02
CA VAL A 154 -2.69 8.15 16.24
C VAL A 154 -3.71 7.17 16.82
N PHE A 155 -4.61 6.63 16.00
CA PHE A 155 -5.60 5.66 16.48
C PHE A 155 -4.96 4.44 17.13
N SER A 156 -3.84 3.95 16.61
CA SER A 156 -3.12 2.80 17.17
C SER A 156 -2.67 3.00 18.62
N LEU A 157 -2.52 4.25 19.08
CA LEU A 157 -2.20 4.58 20.47
C LEU A 157 -3.32 4.21 21.45
N ILE A 158 -4.55 3.96 20.97
CA ILE A 158 -5.65 3.44 21.78
C ILE A 158 -5.30 2.09 22.40
N SER A 159 -4.37 1.33 21.81
CA SER A 159 -3.88 0.08 22.41
C SER A 159 -3.05 0.30 23.68
N ARG A 160 -2.45 1.49 23.83
CA ARG A 160 -1.52 1.86 24.90
C ARG A 160 -2.17 2.58 26.09
N ILE A 161 -3.47 2.90 26.01
CA ILE A 161 -4.22 3.50 27.14
C ILE A 161 -4.79 2.40 28.07
N SER A 162 -5.22 2.75 29.27
CA SER A 162 -5.77 1.77 30.24
C SER A 162 -7.09 1.17 29.73
N HIS A 163 -7.46 -0.03 30.21
CA HIS A 163 -8.72 -0.67 29.81
C HIS A 163 -9.94 0.22 30.12
N GLU A 164 -9.94 0.89 31.28
CA GLU A 164 -11.00 1.83 31.67
C GLU A 164 -11.11 3.02 30.70
N GLN A 165 -9.97 3.59 30.32
CA GLN A 165 -9.91 4.67 29.33
C GLN A 165 -10.40 4.21 27.95
N LYS A 166 -10.08 2.98 27.53
CA LYS A 166 -10.57 2.42 26.26
C LYS A 166 -12.08 2.31 26.23
N LEU A 167 -12.69 1.84 27.32
CA LEU A 167 -14.15 1.76 27.43
C LEU A 167 -14.79 3.15 27.29
N ILE A 168 -14.29 4.14 28.03
CA ILE A 168 -14.81 5.52 27.96
C ILE A 168 -14.68 6.09 26.54
N VAL A 169 -13.52 5.90 25.89
CA VAL A 169 -13.25 6.39 24.53
C VAL A 169 -14.14 5.69 23.50
N ALA A 170 -14.38 4.39 23.67
CA ALA A 170 -15.18 3.57 22.74
C ALA A 170 -16.70 3.81 22.91
N ASP A 171 -17.15 4.03 24.15
CA ASP A 171 -18.56 4.26 24.49
C ASP A 171 -19.02 5.68 24.15
N ASN A 172 -18.07 6.60 23.89
CA ASN A 172 -18.38 7.98 23.55
C ASN A 172 -19.17 8.10 22.24
N MET A 173 -20.18 8.98 22.24
CA MET A 173 -20.93 9.38 21.05
C MET A 173 -20.75 10.87 20.82
N ASP A 174 -20.62 11.27 19.56
CA ASP A 174 -20.57 12.69 19.20
C ASP A 174 -21.93 13.39 19.42
N ASN A 175 -21.99 14.70 19.16
CA ASN A 175 -23.22 15.48 19.29
C ASN A 175 -24.37 15.00 18.39
N PHE A 176 -24.10 14.14 17.40
CA PHE A 176 -25.07 13.54 16.47
C PHE A 176 -25.40 12.09 16.82
N SER A 177 -24.99 11.62 18.01
CA SER A 177 -25.10 10.22 18.44
C SER A 177 -24.35 9.25 17.52
N ASN A 178 -23.34 9.71 16.79
CA ASN A 178 -22.45 8.83 16.03
C ASN A 178 -21.45 8.21 16.99
N ASN A 179 -21.43 6.89 17.03
CA ASN A 179 -20.31 6.16 17.61
C ASN A 179 -19.12 6.14 16.63
N MET A 180 -18.00 5.59 17.06
CA MET A 180 -16.78 5.54 16.26
C MET A 180 -16.93 4.78 14.92
N LEU A 181 -17.84 3.81 14.82
CA LEU A 181 -18.12 3.08 13.57
C LEU A 181 -18.86 3.96 12.56
N HIS A 182 -19.77 4.83 13.01
CA HIS A 182 -20.40 5.82 12.12
C HIS A 182 -19.35 6.80 11.58
N LEU A 183 -18.36 7.20 12.38
CA LEU A 183 -17.29 8.11 11.95
C LEU A 183 -16.37 7.48 10.89
N VAL A 184 -16.15 6.16 10.96
CA VAL A 184 -15.50 5.41 9.86
C VAL A 184 -16.41 5.39 8.63
N GLY A 185 -17.72 5.29 8.83
CA GLY A 185 -18.73 5.36 7.78
C GLY A 185 -18.67 6.62 6.90
N ASN A 186 -18.17 7.74 7.44
CA ASN A 186 -18.03 8.99 6.69
C ASN A 186 -16.93 8.89 5.64
N LEU A 187 -17.11 9.60 4.52
CA LEU A 187 -16.10 9.69 3.47
C LEU A 187 -14.80 10.30 4.02
N ALA A 188 -13.67 9.64 3.74
CA ALA A 188 -12.37 10.13 4.15
C ALA A 188 -12.05 11.51 3.53
N PRO A 189 -11.29 12.37 4.23
CA PRO A 189 -10.80 13.62 3.67
C PRO A 189 -10.04 13.42 2.34
N PRO A 190 -10.17 14.32 1.35
CA PRO A 190 -9.59 14.12 0.02
C PRO A 190 -8.07 13.92 0.02
N ASP A 191 -7.35 14.55 0.94
CA ASP A 191 -5.91 14.38 1.11
C ASP A 191 -5.53 12.95 1.53
N GLN A 192 -6.37 12.30 2.34
CA GLN A 192 -6.16 10.92 2.75
C GLN A 192 -6.64 9.93 1.69
N LEU A 193 -7.79 10.20 1.07
CA LEU A 193 -8.39 9.34 0.07
C LEU A 193 -7.54 9.28 -1.21
N ASN A 194 -6.99 10.42 -1.66
CA ASN A 194 -6.20 10.49 -2.90
C ASN A 194 -4.76 9.97 -2.77
N ASN A 195 -4.33 9.55 -1.57
CA ASN A 195 -3.03 8.93 -1.37
C ASN A 195 -2.92 7.50 -1.93
N VAL A 196 -4.02 6.92 -2.41
CA VAL A 196 -4.09 5.56 -2.95
C VAL A 196 -4.44 5.58 -4.45
N TYR A 197 -3.81 4.69 -5.22
CA TYR A 197 -3.97 4.60 -6.67
C TYR A 197 -5.34 4.07 -7.10
N GLY A 198 -6.17 4.92 -7.71
CA GLY A 198 -7.43 4.52 -8.34
C GLY A 198 -8.55 4.21 -7.34
N ALA A 199 -9.79 4.51 -7.74
CA ALA A 199 -10.97 4.44 -6.88
C ALA A 199 -11.19 3.05 -6.25
N ALA A 200 -10.82 1.97 -6.95
CA ALA A 200 -10.99 0.63 -6.41
C ALA A 200 -10.04 0.30 -5.25
N LEU A 201 -8.80 0.79 -5.28
CA LEU A 201 -7.86 0.61 -4.17
C LEU A 201 -8.15 1.60 -3.02
N GLN A 202 -8.69 2.78 -3.34
CA GLN A 202 -9.25 3.69 -2.33
C GLN A 202 -10.38 3.01 -1.56
N MET A 203 -11.34 2.39 -2.26
CA MET A 203 -12.42 1.63 -1.62
C MET A 203 -11.89 0.46 -0.78
N GLN A 204 -10.91 -0.30 -1.30
CA GLN A 204 -10.27 -1.37 -0.54
C GLN A 204 -9.64 -0.85 0.77
N ARG A 205 -8.98 0.32 0.72
CA ARG A 205 -8.34 0.94 1.88
C ARG A 205 -9.34 1.32 2.96
N GLU A 206 -10.48 1.87 2.57
CA GLU A 206 -11.53 2.30 3.51
C GLU A 206 -12.19 1.11 4.20
N LEU A 207 -12.37 -0.01 3.48
CA LEU A 207 -12.86 -1.27 4.08
C LEU A 207 -11.86 -1.90 5.07
N GLN A 208 -10.57 -1.59 4.97
CA GLN A 208 -9.55 -2.10 5.89
C GLN A 208 -9.48 -1.32 7.21
N TRP A 209 -10.29 -0.27 7.38
CA TRP A 209 -10.38 0.48 8.64
C TRP A 209 -11.17 -0.32 9.69
N GLU A 210 -10.57 -1.42 10.17
CA GLU A 210 -11.13 -2.39 11.13
C GLU A 210 -11.26 -1.83 12.58
N VAL A 211 -11.92 -0.69 12.75
CA VAL A 211 -12.22 -0.08 14.05
C VAL A 211 -13.14 -0.98 14.89
N GLU A 212 -13.85 -1.90 14.24
CA GLU A 212 -14.67 -2.95 14.85
C GLU A 212 -13.91 -3.81 15.87
N LYS A 213 -12.58 -3.93 15.77
CA LYS A 213 -11.76 -4.66 16.75
C LYS A 213 -11.58 -3.93 18.08
N VAL A 214 -11.90 -2.64 18.12
CA VAL A 214 -11.74 -1.77 19.29
C VAL A 214 -13.09 -1.40 19.89
N VAL A 215 -14.12 -1.26 19.06
CA VAL A 215 -15.47 -0.87 19.48
C VAL A 215 -16.28 -2.12 19.86
N PRO A 216 -16.96 -2.15 21.03
CA PRO A 216 -17.84 -3.25 21.40
C PRO A 216 -18.93 -3.53 20.34
N ASN A 217 -19.24 -4.82 20.10
CA ASN A 217 -20.19 -5.26 19.08
C ASN A 217 -21.60 -4.64 19.21
N ILE A 218 -22.01 -4.25 20.42
CA ILE A 218 -23.30 -3.60 20.68
C ILE A 218 -23.52 -2.32 19.87
N TYR A 219 -22.43 -1.69 19.40
CA TYR A 219 -22.48 -0.44 18.65
C TYR A 219 -22.63 -0.62 17.13
N GLN A 220 -22.57 -1.86 16.62
CA GLN A 220 -22.72 -2.14 15.19
C GLN A 220 -24.14 -1.83 14.68
N ASP A 221 -25.15 -2.03 15.53
CA ASP A 221 -26.56 -1.79 15.22
C ASP A 221 -27.11 -0.50 15.86
N ALA A 222 -26.24 0.24 16.56
CA ALA A 222 -26.63 1.52 17.15
C ALA A 222 -27.05 2.51 16.07
N ARG A 223 -28.02 3.37 16.39
CA ARG A 223 -28.55 4.35 15.46
C ARG A 223 -28.19 5.76 15.89
N ASN A 224 -27.71 6.56 14.96
CA ASN A 224 -27.46 7.98 15.17
C ASN A 224 -28.78 8.79 15.21
N ILE A 225 -28.69 10.13 15.36
CA ILE A 225 -29.87 11.01 15.37
C ILE A 225 -30.72 10.89 14.08
N GLU A 226 -30.09 10.59 12.95
CA GLU A 226 -30.77 10.35 11.67
C GLU A 226 -31.39 8.94 11.56
N ARG A 227 -31.32 8.14 12.62
CA ARG A 227 -31.77 6.74 12.68
C ARG A 227 -31.03 5.79 11.74
N LYS A 228 -29.83 6.16 11.30
CA LYS A 228 -28.96 5.34 10.44
C LYS A 228 -28.01 4.50 11.31
N THR A 229 -27.69 3.30 10.86
CA THR A 229 -26.63 2.48 11.46
C THR A 229 -25.27 2.83 10.81
N PRO A 230 -24.12 2.45 11.40
CA PRO A 230 -22.81 2.64 10.79
C PRO A 230 -22.72 2.13 9.36
N ARG A 231 -23.29 0.95 9.10
CA ARG A 231 -23.32 0.33 7.77
C ARG A 231 -24.15 1.14 6.77
N MET A 232 -25.27 1.72 7.20
CA MET A 232 -26.07 2.59 6.34
C MET A 232 -25.32 3.87 5.97
N VAL A 233 -24.63 4.49 6.93
CA VAL A 233 -23.79 5.67 6.67
C VAL A 233 -22.70 5.34 5.66
N PHE A 234 -21.96 4.25 5.87
CA PHE A 234 -20.90 3.81 4.95
C PHE A 234 -21.44 3.58 3.52
N THR A 235 -22.54 2.84 3.37
CA THR A 235 -23.11 2.57 2.04
C THR A 235 -23.62 3.83 1.33
N GLU A 236 -24.14 4.82 2.07
CA GLU A 236 -24.57 6.09 1.50
C GLU A 236 -23.38 6.96 1.05
N GLU A 237 -22.39 7.12 1.91
CA GLU A 237 -21.21 7.99 1.68
C GLU A 237 -20.28 7.43 0.59
N TYR A 238 -20.09 6.11 0.54
CA TYR A 238 -19.16 5.47 -0.40
C TYR A 238 -19.81 5.04 -1.73
N LYS A 239 -21.10 5.33 -1.93
CA LYS A 239 -21.86 4.90 -3.11
C LYS A 239 -21.22 5.32 -4.44
N GLU A 240 -20.74 6.57 -4.53
CA GLU A 240 -20.10 7.06 -5.76
C GLU A 240 -18.68 6.47 -5.93
N LEU A 241 -17.94 6.29 -4.83
CA LEU A 241 -16.61 5.66 -4.88
C LEU A 241 -16.70 4.20 -5.34
N VAL A 242 -17.73 3.45 -4.92
CA VAL A 242 -18.00 2.08 -5.41
C VAL A 242 -18.23 2.07 -6.92
N LYS A 243 -19.02 3.02 -7.45
CA LYS A 243 -19.26 3.12 -8.90
C LYS A 243 -17.99 3.49 -9.67
N GLU A 244 -17.19 4.42 -9.15
CA GLU A 244 -15.90 4.77 -9.77
C GLU A 244 -14.91 3.61 -9.70
N GLY A 245 -14.87 2.88 -8.58
CA GLY A 245 -14.07 1.67 -8.41
C GLY A 245 -14.49 0.57 -9.39
N GLU A 246 -15.78 0.35 -9.57
CA GLU A 246 -16.34 -0.56 -10.57
C GLU A 246 -15.90 -0.16 -11.98
N ARG A 247 -16.06 1.12 -12.35
CA ARG A 247 -15.66 1.63 -13.67
C ARG A 247 -14.16 1.44 -13.90
N TRP A 248 -13.34 1.86 -12.93
CA TRP A 248 -11.88 1.74 -13.01
C TRP A 248 -11.44 0.29 -13.22
N MET A 249 -12.02 -0.67 -12.47
CA MET A 249 -11.71 -2.08 -12.64
C MET A 249 -12.17 -2.59 -14.01
N LYS A 250 -13.39 -2.28 -14.45
CA LYS A 250 -13.88 -2.71 -15.78
C LYS A 250 -13.02 -2.17 -16.92
N ASP A 251 -12.60 -0.92 -16.85
CA ASP A 251 -11.72 -0.30 -17.85
C ASP A 251 -10.34 -0.95 -17.87
N ALA A 252 -9.78 -1.26 -16.69
CA ALA A 252 -8.52 -2.00 -16.57
C ALA A 252 -8.64 -3.43 -17.14
N ALA A 253 -9.71 -4.17 -16.80
CA ALA A 253 -9.97 -5.50 -17.36
C ALA A 253 -10.12 -5.48 -18.87
N ASN A 254 -10.89 -4.53 -19.42
CA ASN A 254 -11.09 -4.41 -20.85
C ASN A 254 -9.77 -4.15 -21.57
N SER A 255 -9.00 -3.16 -21.10
CA SER A 255 -7.71 -2.80 -21.69
C SER A 255 -6.72 -3.97 -21.67
N CYS A 256 -6.61 -4.67 -20.53
CA CYS A 256 -5.72 -5.82 -20.40
C CYS A 256 -6.20 -7.05 -21.19
N SER A 257 -7.51 -7.25 -21.31
CA SER A 257 -8.10 -8.33 -22.12
C SER A 257 -7.78 -8.17 -23.60
N VAL A 258 -7.82 -6.93 -24.12
CA VAL A 258 -7.43 -6.65 -25.51
C VAL A 258 -5.96 -6.99 -25.75
N VAL A 259 -5.06 -6.58 -24.83
CA VAL A 259 -3.63 -6.90 -24.92
C VAL A 259 -3.41 -8.42 -24.86
N ALA A 260 -4.07 -9.12 -23.94
CA ALA A 260 -4.00 -10.58 -23.84
C ALA A 260 -4.47 -11.25 -25.15
N ALA A 261 -5.64 -10.87 -25.65
CA ALA A 261 -6.18 -11.40 -26.91
C ALA A 261 -5.22 -11.20 -28.09
N LEU A 262 -4.62 -10.01 -28.22
CA LEU A 262 -3.59 -9.74 -29.24
C LEU A 262 -2.39 -10.69 -29.11
N ILE A 263 -1.87 -10.89 -27.90
CA ILE A 263 -0.76 -11.83 -27.66
C ILE A 263 -1.17 -13.25 -28.05
N ALA A 264 -2.35 -13.71 -27.63
CA ALA A 264 -2.84 -15.05 -27.95
C ALA A 264 -2.93 -15.25 -29.47
N THR A 265 -3.45 -14.25 -30.21
CA THR A 265 -3.54 -14.31 -31.68
C THR A 265 -2.17 -14.34 -32.35
N VAL A 266 -1.24 -13.49 -31.92
CA VAL A 266 0.12 -13.42 -32.52
C VAL A 266 0.88 -14.73 -32.29
N VAL A 267 0.87 -15.24 -31.06
CA VAL A 267 1.54 -16.48 -30.67
C VAL A 267 0.92 -17.68 -31.37
N PHE A 268 -0.42 -17.77 -31.43
CA PHE A 268 -1.11 -18.83 -32.18
C PHE A 268 -0.73 -18.84 -33.67
N ALA A 269 -0.67 -17.67 -34.31
CA ALA A 269 -0.24 -17.55 -35.70
C ALA A 269 1.24 -17.95 -35.88
N ALA A 270 2.10 -17.56 -34.94
CA ALA A 270 3.51 -17.95 -34.93
C ALA A 270 3.67 -19.48 -34.82
N ALA A 271 2.91 -20.14 -33.95
CA ALA A 271 2.91 -21.58 -33.82
C ALA A 271 2.61 -22.28 -35.14
N ILE A 272 1.55 -21.88 -35.84
CA ILE A 272 1.14 -22.52 -37.11
C ILE A 272 2.14 -22.23 -38.23
N THR A 273 2.67 -21.01 -38.31
CA THR A 273 3.61 -20.62 -39.38
C THR A 273 4.98 -21.28 -39.22
N VAL A 274 5.48 -21.41 -37.98
CA VAL A 274 6.78 -22.06 -37.69
C VAL A 274 6.67 -23.59 -37.73
N LEU A 275 5.54 -24.18 -37.28
CA LEU A 275 5.33 -25.63 -37.31
C LEU A 275 4.80 -26.15 -38.66
N GLY A 276 4.14 -25.29 -39.44
CA GLY A 276 3.40 -25.66 -40.65
C GLY A 276 4.16 -25.47 -41.96
N GLY A 277 5.48 -25.27 -41.93
CA GLY A 277 6.30 -25.15 -43.13
C GLY A 277 6.08 -26.31 -44.11
N THR A 278 5.52 -26.02 -45.28
CA THR A 278 5.11 -27.02 -46.27
C THR A 278 6.29 -27.51 -47.13
N ASN A 279 6.65 -28.78 -46.90
CA ASN A 279 7.27 -29.77 -47.80
C ASN A 279 8.32 -29.34 -48.83
N GLY A 280 9.57 -29.66 -48.49
CA GLY A 280 10.68 -29.93 -49.40
C GLY A 280 11.76 -30.66 -48.59
N ASP A 281 11.63 -31.98 -48.49
CA ASP A 281 12.42 -32.94 -47.70
C ASP A 281 13.87 -32.54 -47.39
N SER A 282 14.10 -31.74 -46.34
CA SER A 282 15.34 -31.67 -45.54
C SER A 282 15.29 -30.52 -44.50
N GLU A 283 14.73 -29.36 -44.83
CA GLU A 283 14.93 -28.14 -44.02
C GLU A 283 14.11 -28.10 -42.71
N PHE A 284 12.89 -28.63 -42.71
CA PHE A 284 12.06 -28.74 -41.49
C PHE A 284 12.58 -29.79 -40.49
N LEU A 285 13.27 -30.83 -41.00
CA LEU A 285 13.91 -31.85 -40.16
C LEU A 285 15.19 -31.32 -39.49
N VAL A 286 15.86 -30.32 -40.07
CA VAL A 286 17.09 -29.72 -39.51
C VAL A 286 16.82 -28.90 -38.25
N PHE A 287 15.72 -28.15 -38.19
CA PHE A 287 15.40 -27.35 -37.00
C PHE A 287 14.80 -28.17 -35.84
N LYS A 288 14.22 -29.34 -36.12
CA LYS A 288 13.52 -30.15 -35.11
C LYS A 288 14.43 -30.72 -34.02
N SER A 289 15.73 -30.88 -34.31
CA SER A 289 16.75 -31.32 -33.35
C SER A 289 17.44 -30.18 -32.60
N GLU A 290 17.14 -28.92 -32.95
CA GLU A 290 17.78 -27.78 -32.33
C GLU A 290 17.11 -27.39 -31.01
N SER A 291 17.96 -27.15 -30.01
CA SER A 291 17.51 -26.74 -28.67
C SER A 291 16.61 -25.49 -28.71
N ALA A 292 16.88 -24.57 -29.63
CA ALA A 292 16.09 -23.36 -29.82
C ALA A 292 14.67 -23.63 -30.34
N PHE A 293 14.45 -24.67 -31.15
CA PHE A 293 13.09 -25.02 -31.60
C PHE A 293 12.23 -25.56 -30.46
N VAL A 294 12.81 -26.35 -29.56
CA VAL A 294 12.11 -26.82 -28.35
C VAL A 294 11.79 -25.64 -27.42
N ILE A 295 12.74 -24.72 -27.22
CA ILE A 295 12.53 -23.50 -26.43
C ILE A 295 11.42 -22.63 -27.03
N PHE A 296 11.40 -22.49 -28.36
CA PHE A 296 10.33 -21.79 -29.08
C PHE A 296 8.98 -22.43 -28.79
N ALA A 297 8.81 -23.72 -29.10
CA ALA A 297 7.52 -24.40 -28.99
C ALA A 297 6.97 -24.40 -27.55
N MET A 298 7.84 -24.59 -26.54
CA MET A 298 7.46 -24.53 -25.14
C MET A 298 7.06 -23.12 -24.69
N SER A 299 7.83 -22.11 -25.08
CA SER A 299 7.56 -20.71 -24.70
C SER A 299 6.30 -20.16 -25.38
N ASP A 300 6.10 -20.52 -26.64
CA ASP A 300 4.92 -20.18 -27.44
C ASP A 300 3.65 -20.77 -26.80
N ALA A 301 3.65 -22.07 -26.50
CA ALA A 301 2.55 -22.73 -25.79
C ALA A 301 2.27 -22.08 -24.42
N LEU A 302 3.31 -21.82 -23.63
CA LEU A 302 3.16 -21.17 -22.31
C LEU A 302 2.60 -19.75 -22.44
N SER A 303 3.00 -19.00 -23.47
CA SER A 303 2.44 -17.68 -23.75
C SER A 303 0.95 -17.75 -24.09
N LEU A 304 0.55 -18.68 -24.94
CA LEU A 304 -0.83 -18.85 -25.36
C LEU A 304 -1.73 -19.25 -24.20
N PHE A 305 -1.32 -20.25 -23.40
CA PHE A 305 -2.10 -20.69 -22.25
C PHE A 305 -2.19 -19.60 -21.19
N SER A 306 -1.09 -18.91 -20.89
CA SER A 306 -1.09 -17.84 -19.88
C SER A 306 -1.91 -16.63 -20.34
N SER A 307 -1.88 -16.29 -21.63
CA SER A 307 -2.73 -15.24 -22.19
C SER A 307 -4.21 -15.60 -22.10
N THR A 308 -4.56 -16.84 -22.45
CA THR A 308 -5.94 -17.34 -22.35
C THR A 308 -6.43 -17.32 -20.90
N ALA A 309 -5.57 -17.72 -19.96
CA ALA A 309 -5.86 -17.61 -18.52
C ALA A 309 -6.09 -16.15 -18.08
N ALA A 310 -5.27 -15.20 -18.57
CA ALA A 310 -5.46 -13.78 -18.30
C ALA A 310 -6.82 -13.26 -18.82
N ILE A 311 -7.22 -13.65 -20.04
CA ILE A 311 -8.55 -13.32 -20.60
C ILE A 311 -9.66 -13.84 -19.70
N LEU A 312 -9.58 -15.10 -19.24
CA LEU A 312 -10.59 -15.66 -18.34
C LEU A 312 -10.65 -14.92 -16.99
N MET A 313 -9.50 -14.52 -16.43
CA MET A 313 -9.46 -13.75 -15.19
C MET A 313 -10.08 -12.36 -15.35
N PHE A 314 -9.76 -11.63 -16.43
CA PHE A 314 -10.36 -10.32 -16.68
C PHE A 314 -11.85 -10.42 -17.05
N LEU A 315 -12.28 -11.47 -17.77
CA LEU A 315 -13.69 -11.75 -18.01
C LEU A 315 -14.45 -12.05 -16.71
N SER A 316 -13.83 -12.80 -15.79
CA SER A 316 -14.38 -13.03 -14.45
C SER A 316 -14.51 -11.75 -13.64
N MET A 317 -13.66 -10.74 -13.90
CA MET A 317 -13.77 -9.42 -13.29
C MET A 317 -14.90 -8.59 -13.92
N LEU A 318 -15.08 -8.65 -15.24
CA LEU A 318 -16.18 -7.96 -15.95
C LEU A 318 -17.57 -8.48 -15.56
N THR A 319 -17.66 -9.77 -15.23
CA THR A 319 -18.90 -10.45 -14.83
C THR A 319 -19.11 -10.52 -13.31
N ALA A 320 -18.19 -9.96 -12.52
CA ALA A 320 -18.30 -9.92 -11.07
C ALA A 320 -19.44 -9.02 -10.59
N ARG A 321 -19.95 -9.32 -9.39
CA ARG A 321 -20.74 -8.35 -8.63
C ARG A 321 -19.75 -7.37 -7.99
N TYR A 322 -20.11 -6.09 -7.99
CA TYR A 322 -19.30 -5.01 -7.42
C TYR A 322 -19.98 -4.51 -6.15
N VAL A 323 -20.07 -5.39 -5.15
CA VAL A 323 -20.55 -5.03 -3.80
C VAL A 323 -19.34 -4.50 -3.02
N GLU A 324 -19.55 -3.58 -2.06
CA GLU A 324 -18.50 -2.99 -1.21
C GLU A 324 -17.51 -4.05 -0.69
N ASP A 325 -17.99 -5.10 -0.03
CA ASP A 325 -17.15 -6.16 0.55
C ASP A 325 -16.25 -6.89 -0.47
N ASP A 326 -16.66 -6.95 -1.75
CA ASP A 326 -15.88 -7.60 -2.81
C ASP A 326 -14.58 -6.84 -3.13
N PHE A 327 -14.53 -5.52 -2.86
CA PHE A 327 -13.33 -4.69 -3.03
C PHE A 327 -12.24 -5.01 -2.01
N LEU A 328 -12.55 -5.64 -0.88
CA LEU A 328 -11.57 -5.96 0.15
C LEU A 328 -10.56 -7.03 -0.34
N GLN A 329 -11.07 -8.09 -0.96
CA GLN A 329 -10.24 -9.24 -1.35
C GLN A 329 -10.60 -9.84 -2.71
N ALA A 330 -11.87 -10.06 -3.01
CA ALA A 330 -12.27 -10.84 -4.18
C ALA A 330 -11.83 -10.18 -5.50
N LEU A 331 -12.12 -8.88 -5.66
CA LEU A 331 -11.79 -8.13 -6.86
C LEU A 331 -10.27 -7.88 -7.00
N PRO A 332 -9.54 -7.39 -5.96
CA PRO A 332 -8.08 -7.25 -6.03
C PRO A 332 -7.36 -8.55 -6.37
N LYS A 333 -7.77 -9.69 -5.79
CA LYS A 333 -7.16 -11.00 -6.07
C LYS A 333 -7.29 -11.40 -7.54
N ARG A 334 -8.47 -11.21 -8.15
CA ARG A 334 -8.70 -11.50 -9.57
C ARG A 334 -7.84 -10.60 -10.46
N LEU A 335 -7.74 -9.31 -10.14
CA LEU A 335 -6.91 -8.35 -10.87
C LEU A 335 -5.41 -8.72 -10.78
N ILE A 336 -4.90 -9.08 -9.60
CA ILE A 336 -3.52 -9.54 -9.41
C ILE A 336 -3.25 -10.79 -10.26
N MET A 337 -4.12 -11.80 -10.19
CA MET A 337 -3.96 -13.04 -10.97
C MET A 337 -3.98 -12.78 -12.48
N GLY A 338 -4.86 -11.89 -12.96
CA GLY A 338 -4.92 -11.47 -14.37
C GLY A 338 -3.64 -10.77 -14.82
N LEU A 339 -3.12 -9.82 -14.03
CA LEU A 339 -1.88 -9.11 -14.34
C LEU A 339 -0.65 -10.03 -14.31
N LEU A 340 -0.56 -10.96 -13.36
CA LEU A 340 0.53 -11.92 -13.27
C LEU A 340 0.55 -12.88 -14.48
N THR A 341 -0.60 -13.43 -14.86
CA THR A 341 -0.72 -14.31 -16.03
C THR A 341 -0.46 -13.55 -17.34
N LEU A 342 -0.87 -12.29 -17.45
CA LEU A 342 -0.51 -11.44 -18.58
C LEU A 342 1.00 -11.20 -18.66
N PHE A 343 1.65 -10.92 -17.53
CA PHE A 343 3.10 -10.71 -17.50
C PHE A 343 3.89 -11.96 -17.91
N ILE A 344 3.48 -13.13 -17.43
CA ILE A 344 4.07 -14.41 -17.85
C ILE A 344 3.95 -14.56 -19.36
N SER A 345 2.77 -14.27 -19.92
CA SER A 345 2.53 -14.36 -21.37
C SER A 345 3.41 -13.41 -22.19
N ILE A 346 3.54 -12.14 -21.78
CA ILE A 346 4.43 -11.18 -22.46
C ILE A 346 5.88 -11.67 -22.44
N THR A 347 6.33 -12.17 -21.29
CA THR A 347 7.71 -12.64 -21.11
C THR A 347 7.99 -13.86 -21.99
N THR A 348 7.10 -14.84 -22.01
CA THR A 348 7.28 -16.07 -22.79
C THR A 348 7.11 -15.82 -24.29
N MET A 349 6.24 -14.88 -24.70
CA MET A 349 6.17 -14.41 -26.09
C MET A 349 7.51 -13.81 -26.55
N MET A 350 8.16 -12.99 -25.72
CA MET A 350 9.47 -12.42 -26.04
C MET A 350 10.54 -13.51 -26.15
N ILE A 351 10.51 -14.54 -25.30
CA ILE A 351 11.43 -15.69 -25.39
C ILE A 351 11.18 -16.48 -26.69
N ALA A 352 9.91 -16.74 -27.04
CA ALA A 352 9.56 -17.41 -28.29
C ALA A 352 10.08 -16.63 -29.50
N PHE A 353 9.82 -15.32 -29.56
CA PHE A 353 10.33 -14.44 -30.62
C PHE A 353 11.87 -14.43 -30.70
N SER A 354 12.53 -14.38 -29.54
CA SER A 354 14.00 -14.45 -29.43
C SER A 354 14.55 -15.75 -30.02
N SER A 355 13.88 -16.86 -29.70
CA SER A 355 14.26 -18.19 -30.19
C SER A 355 14.07 -18.32 -31.69
N THR A 356 12.98 -17.77 -32.24
CA THR A 356 12.76 -17.71 -33.69
C THR A 356 13.84 -16.90 -34.41
N LEU A 357 14.23 -15.73 -33.87
CA LEU A 357 15.33 -14.94 -34.45
C LEU A 357 16.67 -15.68 -34.41
N TYR A 358 16.93 -16.45 -33.36
CA TYR A 358 18.12 -17.29 -33.28
C TYR A 358 18.09 -18.43 -34.31
N LEU A 359 16.95 -19.10 -34.49
CA LEU A 359 16.81 -20.15 -35.52
C LEU A 359 17.05 -19.59 -36.92
N VAL A 360 16.58 -18.37 -37.20
CA VAL A 360 16.70 -17.75 -38.54
C VAL A 360 18.09 -17.16 -38.80
N PHE A 361 18.75 -16.58 -37.78
CA PHE A 361 19.97 -15.77 -37.99
C PHE A 361 21.19 -16.19 -37.15
N GLY A 362 21.06 -17.21 -36.29
CA GLY A 362 22.00 -17.52 -35.20
C GLY A 362 23.43 -17.81 -35.63
N GLU A 363 23.63 -18.40 -36.80
CA GLU A 363 24.98 -18.74 -37.30
C GLU A 363 25.70 -17.56 -37.98
N ALA A 364 24.97 -16.54 -38.45
CA ALA A 364 25.54 -15.51 -39.32
C ALA A 364 25.83 -14.18 -38.64
N LYS A 365 25.08 -13.79 -37.58
CA LYS A 365 25.16 -12.43 -37.00
C LYS A 365 24.93 -12.38 -35.49
N THR A 366 26.00 -12.46 -34.71
CA THR A 366 26.01 -12.30 -33.24
C THR A 366 25.38 -10.99 -32.74
N TRP A 367 25.36 -9.92 -33.55
CA TRP A 367 24.70 -8.65 -33.20
C TRP A 367 23.18 -8.80 -32.99
N ILE A 368 22.52 -9.73 -33.68
CA ILE A 368 21.07 -9.94 -33.54
C ILE A 368 20.74 -10.50 -32.15
N LEU A 369 21.57 -11.42 -31.63
CA LEU A 369 21.45 -11.92 -30.25
C LEU A 369 21.61 -10.81 -29.21
N VAL A 370 22.54 -9.87 -29.43
CA VAL A 370 22.73 -8.72 -28.54
C VAL A 370 21.51 -7.80 -28.57
N CYS A 371 20.99 -7.45 -29.75
CA CYS A 371 19.79 -6.62 -29.87
C CYS A 371 18.56 -7.26 -29.18
N VAL A 372 18.40 -8.57 -29.32
CA VAL A 372 17.30 -9.32 -28.68
C VAL A 372 17.47 -9.36 -27.16
N ALA A 373 18.67 -9.66 -26.66
CA ALA A 373 18.95 -9.70 -25.23
C ALA A 373 18.78 -8.33 -24.56
N GLU A 374 19.16 -7.24 -25.25
CA GLU A 374 18.93 -5.87 -24.77
C GLU A 374 17.43 -5.52 -24.80
N SER A 375 16.71 -5.87 -25.87
CA SER A 375 15.27 -5.58 -25.98
C SER A 375 14.44 -6.27 -24.89
N THR A 376 14.73 -7.54 -24.60
CA THR A 376 14.09 -8.29 -23.51
C THR A 376 14.41 -7.67 -22.15
N ARG A 377 15.67 -7.27 -21.91
CA ARG A 377 16.06 -6.58 -20.67
C ARG A 377 15.34 -5.25 -20.49
N VAL A 378 15.25 -4.44 -21.55
CA VAL A 378 14.54 -3.16 -21.51
C VAL A 378 13.06 -3.35 -21.18
N LEU A 379 12.39 -4.31 -21.81
CA LEU A 379 10.96 -4.58 -21.57
C LEU A 379 10.69 -5.10 -20.14
N VAL A 380 11.51 -6.03 -19.65
CA VAL A 380 11.40 -6.52 -18.27
C VAL A 380 11.65 -5.38 -17.28
N THR A 381 12.67 -4.55 -17.52
CA THR A 381 12.98 -3.40 -16.66
C THR A 381 11.85 -2.37 -16.68
N LEU A 382 11.27 -2.09 -17.84
CA LEU A 382 10.15 -1.16 -17.99
C LEU A 382 8.90 -1.68 -17.27
N PHE A 383 8.60 -2.97 -17.40
CA PHE A 383 7.48 -3.59 -16.69
C PHE A 383 7.67 -3.54 -15.18
N ILE A 384 8.86 -3.90 -14.68
CA ILE A 384 9.18 -3.79 -13.26
C ILE A 384 9.03 -2.34 -12.81
N TYR A 385 9.55 -1.37 -13.56
CA TYR A 385 9.44 0.04 -13.15
C TYR A 385 7.98 0.55 -13.09
N LEU A 386 7.15 0.17 -14.06
CA LEU A 386 5.78 0.69 -14.17
C LEU A 386 4.74 -0.09 -13.35
N GLN A 387 4.80 -1.43 -13.37
CA GLN A 387 3.76 -2.29 -12.81
C GLN A 387 4.09 -2.81 -11.42
N PHE A 388 5.38 -2.90 -11.07
CA PHE A 388 5.78 -3.40 -9.75
C PHE A 388 5.25 -2.54 -8.60
N PRO A 389 5.28 -1.18 -8.63
CA PRO A 389 4.74 -0.39 -7.54
C PRO A 389 3.25 -0.68 -7.31
N LEU A 390 2.47 -0.72 -8.38
CA LEU A 390 1.03 -1.03 -8.33
C LEU A 390 0.78 -2.44 -7.80
N LEU A 391 1.50 -3.45 -8.32
CA LEU A 391 1.35 -4.84 -7.87
C LEU A 391 1.77 -5.03 -6.41
N VAL A 392 2.83 -4.37 -5.97
CA VAL A 392 3.27 -4.40 -4.57
C VAL A 392 2.23 -3.77 -3.66
N ASP A 393 1.71 -2.59 -4.02
CA ASP A 393 0.67 -1.92 -3.24
C ASP A 393 -0.60 -2.77 -3.14
N MET A 394 -1.04 -3.35 -4.26
CA MET A 394 -2.17 -4.27 -4.31
C MET A 394 -1.93 -5.54 -3.47
N PHE A 395 -0.76 -6.14 -3.59
CA PHE A 395 -0.41 -7.37 -2.87
C PHE A 395 -0.31 -7.12 -1.36
N TYR A 396 0.35 -6.03 -0.95
CA TYR A 396 0.46 -5.66 0.45
C TYR A 396 -0.90 -5.26 1.04
N SER A 397 -1.73 -4.54 0.29
CA SER A 397 -3.10 -4.23 0.70
C SER A 397 -3.93 -5.51 0.86
N THR A 398 -3.83 -6.46 -0.08
CA THR A 398 -4.70 -7.64 -0.10
C THR A 398 -4.26 -8.77 0.83
N TYR A 399 -2.95 -8.97 1.00
CA TYR A 399 -2.36 -10.09 1.74
C TYR A 399 -1.47 -9.66 2.92
N GLY A 400 -1.10 -8.38 2.99
CA GLY A 400 -0.28 -7.84 4.06
C GLY A 400 -1.05 -7.70 5.37
N HIS A 401 -0.37 -7.16 6.38
CA HIS A 401 -1.02 -6.87 7.64
C HIS A 401 -2.04 -5.74 7.43
N GLY A 402 -3.24 -5.89 7.99
CA GLY A 402 -4.23 -4.81 8.02
C GLY A 402 -3.64 -3.53 8.62
N ILE A 403 -4.33 -2.41 8.42
CA ILE A 403 -3.87 -1.04 8.75
C ILE A 403 -3.31 -0.91 10.18
N PHE A 404 -3.76 -1.76 11.10
CA PHE A 404 -3.39 -1.73 12.51
C PHE A 404 -2.21 -2.63 12.91
N GLY A 405 -1.61 -3.39 11.99
CA GLY A 405 -0.43 -4.23 12.26
C GLY A 405 -0.65 -5.30 13.35
N LYS A 406 0.30 -6.23 13.53
CA LYS A 406 0.31 -7.06 14.75
C LYS A 406 0.66 -6.16 15.94
N ARG A 407 -0.23 -6.09 16.93
CA ARG A 407 -0.02 -5.41 18.21
C ARG A 407 1.36 -5.80 18.74
N SER A 408 2.22 -4.80 18.95
CA SER A 408 3.38 -5.00 19.82
C SER A 408 2.82 -5.12 21.24
N GLU A 409 2.55 -6.35 21.65
CA GLU A 409 2.35 -6.73 23.04
C GLU A 409 3.70 -6.56 23.75
N LYS A 410 4.02 -5.33 24.14
CA LYS A 410 4.88 -5.15 25.31
C LYS A 410 3.94 -5.11 26.52
N PRO A 411 3.91 -6.17 27.36
CA PRO A 411 3.24 -6.08 28.63
C PRO A 411 4.03 -5.06 29.47
N LEU A 412 3.40 -3.92 29.76
CA LEU A 412 3.88 -3.00 30.77
C LEU A 412 3.31 -3.49 32.11
N TYR A 413 4.16 -4.19 32.87
CA TYR A 413 4.04 -4.27 34.32
C TYR A 413 4.46 -2.94 34.93
#